data_AF-A0A1F4B7T1-F1
#
_entry.id   AF-A0A1F4B7T1-F1
#
_cell.length_a   1.000
_cell.length_b   1.000
_cell.length_c   1.000
_cell.angle_alpha   90.00
_cell.angle_beta   90.00
_cell.angle_gamma   90.00
#
_symmetry.space_group_name_H-M   'P 1'
#
loop_
_entity.id
_entity.type
_entity.pdbx_description
1 polymer ?
#
loop_
_entity_poly.entity_id
_entity_poly.type
_entity_poly.pdbx_seq_one_letter_code
_entity_poly.pdbx_strand_id
1 'polypeptide(L)'
;MIDRRQFEELGSRLNEMLRSTPAQDVEKNVRALLAAFFERFDLVAREDFEVQRKLLERARAKLAALEARVAELEARAHDRNAP
;
A
#
# COMPACT_ATOMS: atom_id res chain seq x y z
N MET A 1 -2.24 2.06 -5.40
CA MET A 1 -2.86 0.98 -6.20
C MET A 1 -2.05 0.86 -7.47
N ILE A 2 -1.60 -0.34 -7.85
CA ILE A 2 -0.77 -0.48 -9.05
C ILE A 2 -1.62 -0.16 -10.29
N ASP A 3 -1.17 0.80 -11.09
CA ASP A 3 -1.91 1.26 -12.27
C ASP A 3 -1.65 0.33 -13.47
N ARG A 4 -2.73 -0.12 -14.12
CA ARG A 4 -2.67 -1.02 -15.28
C ARG A 4 -1.86 -0.42 -16.43
N ARG A 5 -1.85 0.91 -16.54
CA ARG A 5 -1.11 1.66 -17.57
C ARG A 5 0.40 1.51 -17.45
N GLN A 6 0.92 1.38 -16.22
CA GLN A 6 2.36 1.23 -15.96
C GLN A 6 2.87 -0.14 -16.41
N PHE A 7 2.06 -1.20 -16.23
CA PHE A 7 2.38 -2.53 -16.75
C PHE A 7 2.35 -2.59 -18.28
N GLU A 8 1.39 -1.89 -18.91
CA GLU A 8 1.32 -1.80 -20.37
C GLU A 8 2.54 -1.08 -20.96
N GLU A 9 3.01 0.00 -20.34
CA GLU A 9 4.24 0.70 -20.74
C GLU A 9 5.51 -0.14 -20.54
N LEU A 10 5.59 -0.96 -19.48
CA LEU A 10 6.71 -1.88 -19.32
C LEU A 10 6.71 -2.94 -20.42
N GLY A 11 5.55 -3.55 -20.70
CA GLY A 11 5.40 -4.55 -21.74
C GLY A 11 5.78 -4.01 -23.13
N SER A 12 5.39 -2.78 -23.44
CA SER A 12 5.75 -2.15 -24.72
C SER A 12 7.25 -1.89 -24.83
N ARG A 13 7.88 -1.31 -23.78
CA ARG A 13 9.33 -1.05 -23.76
C ARG A 13 10.17 -2.32 -23.79
N LEU A 14 9.70 -3.38 -23.12
CA LEU A 14 10.36 -4.69 -23.12
C LEU A 14 10.32 -5.31 -24.53
N ASN A 15 9.16 -5.26 -25.19
CA ASN A 15 8.99 -5.77 -26.55
C ASN A 15 9.82 -4.97 -27.58
N GLU A 16 9.96 -3.66 -27.37
CA GLU A 16 10.81 -2.79 -28.18
C GLU A 16 12.30 -3.12 -28.01
N MET A 17 12.77 -3.31 -26.77
CA MET A 17 14.15 -3.73 -26.48
C MET A 17 14.50 -5.11 -27.02
N LEU A 18 13.57 -6.06 -26.95
CA LEU A 18 13.73 -7.40 -27.51
C LEU A 18 13.89 -7.39 -29.03
N ARG A 19 13.30 -6.40 -29.72
CA ARG A 19 13.42 -6.23 -31.18
C ARG A 19 14.68 -5.48 -31.58
N SER A 20 15.18 -4.58 -30.74
CA SER A 20 16.28 -3.67 -31.08
C SER A 20 17.66 -4.12 -30.62
N THR A 21 17.77 -5.20 -29.83
CA THR A 21 19.02 -5.57 -29.14
C THR A 21 19.52 -6.97 -29.55
N PRO A 22 20.84 -7.17 -29.79
CA PRO A 22 21.42 -8.49 -29.99
C PRO A 22 21.12 -9.42 -28.81
N ALA A 23 20.86 -10.71 -29.07
CA ALA A 23 20.43 -11.68 -28.05
C ALA A 23 21.34 -11.77 -26.80
N GLN A 24 22.62 -11.40 -26.93
CA GLN A 24 23.58 -11.39 -25.83
C GLN A 24 23.42 -10.22 -24.84
N ASP A 25 22.87 -9.08 -25.28
CA ASP A 25 22.69 -7.89 -24.44
C ASP A 25 21.25 -7.71 -23.93
N VAL A 26 20.32 -8.51 -24.45
CA VAL A 26 18.91 -8.54 -24.03
C VAL A 26 18.79 -8.77 -22.53
N GLU A 27 19.51 -9.75 -21.97
CA GLU A 27 19.41 -10.07 -20.54
C GLU A 27 19.79 -8.87 -19.65
N LYS A 28 20.88 -8.18 -19.97
CA LYS A 28 21.34 -6.99 -19.23
C LYS A 28 20.32 -5.86 -19.30
N ASN A 29 19.83 -5.57 -20.50
CA ASN A 29 18.89 -4.47 -20.73
C ASN A 29 17.53 -4.73 -20.07
N VAL A 30 17.02 -5.97 -20.16
CA VAL A 30 15.79 -6.39 -19.47
C VAL A 30 15.94 -6.22 -17.96
N ARG A 31 17.07 -6.63 -17.38
CA ARG A 31 17.33 -6.53 -15.94
C ARG A 31 17.40 -5.08 -15.47
N ALA A 32 18.05 -4.21 -16.25
CA ALA A 32 18.12 -2.78 -15.96
C ALA A 32 16.73 -2.11 -16.06
N LEU A 33 15.91 -2.50 -17.04
CA LEU A 33 14.57 -1.96 -17.21
C LEU A 33 13.63 -2.39 -16.08
N LEU A 34 13.72 -3.65 -15.64
CA LEU A 34 12.99 -4.14 -14.46
C LEU A 34 13.44 -3.44 -13.17
N ALA A 35 14.74 -3.22 -12.98
CA ALA A 35 15.26 -2.48 -11.83
C ALA A 35 14.73 -1.03 -11.81
N ALA A 36 14.82 -0.33 -12.94
CA ALA A 36 14.32 1.04 -13.09
C ALA A 36 12.79 1.15 -13.07
N PHE A 37 12.09 0.04 -13.31
CA PHE A 37 10.65 -0.05 -13.12
C PHE A 37 10.33 -0.19 -11.63
N PHE A 38 10.97 -1.14 -10.94
CA PHE A 38 10.79 -1.34 -9.50
C PHE A 38 11.17 -0.11 -8.65
N GLU A 39 12.19 0.66 -9.03
CA GLU A 39 12.50 1.95 -8.39
C GLU A 39 11.38 3.01 -8.57
N ARG A 40 10.63 2.93 -9.66
CA ARG A 40 9.51 3.86 -9.94
C ARG A 40 8.20 3.45 -9.29
N PHE A 41 8.13 2.25 -8.71
CA PHE A 41 7.02 1.90 -7.82
C PHE A 41 7.38 2.31 -6.40
N ASP A 42 6.45 2.96 -5.71
CA ASP A 42 6.44 3.04 -4.25
C ASP A 42 6.21 1.62 -3.68
N LEU A 43 7.20 0.75 -3.85
CA LEU A 43 7.22 -0.59 -3.30
C LEU A 43 7.33 -0.44 -1.79
N VAL A 44 6.18 -0.45 -1.13
CA VAL A 44 6.14 -0.61 0.32
C VAL A 44 6.64 -2.02 0.61
N ALA A 45 7.75 -2.12 1.33
CA ALA A 45 8.24 -3.42 1.75
C ALA A 45 7.13 -4.14 2.52
N ARG A 46 7.01 -5.46 2.33
CA ARG A 46 5.98 -6.24 3.03
C ARG A 46 6.03 -6.03 4.55
N GLU A 47 7.23 -5.82 5.09
CA GLU A 47 7.47 -5.52 6.49
C GLU A 47 6.84 -4.19 6.92
N ASP A 48 7.01 -3.12 6.13
CA ASP A 48 6.41 -1.81 6.40
C ASP A 48 4.87 -1.87 6.34
N PHE A 49 4.32 -2.65 5.40
CA PHE A 49 2.89 -2.89 5.33
C PHE A 49 2.37 -3.59 6.59
N GLU A 50 3.07 -4.62 7.08
CA GLU A 50 2.69 -5.32 8.32
C GLU A 50 2.78 -4.40 9.55
N VAL A 51 3.76 -3.49 9.59
CA VAL A 51 3.85 -2.47 10.64
C VAL A 51 2.63 -1.55 10.61
N GLN A 52 2.28 -1.02 9.44
CA GLN A 52 1.09 -0.16 9.29
C GLN A 52 -0.20 -0.89 9.65
N ARG A 53 -0.34 -2.16 9.27
CA ARG A 53 -1.48 -3.01 9.63
C ARG A 53 -1.63 -3.15 11.14
N LYS A 54 -0.54 -3.46 11.85
CA LYS A 54 -0.55 -3.55 13.33
C LYS A 54 -0.87 -2.22 14.01
N LEU A 55 -0.34 -1.11 13.47
CA LEU A 55 -0.67 0.23 13.94
C LEU A 55 -2.16 0.53 13.78
N LEU A 56 -2.75 0.17 12.63
CA LEU A 56 -4.17 0.35 12.35
C LEU A 56 -5.04 -0.51 13.27
N GLU A 57 -4.67 -1.76 13.51
CA GLU A 57 -5.36 -2.65 14.48
C GLU A 57 -5.38 -2.02 15.87
N ARG A 58 -4.24 -1.50 16.33
CA ARG A 58 -4.15 -0.82 17.63
C ARG A 58 -4.99 0.47 17.67
N ALA A 59 -5.03 1.23 16.59
CA ALA A 59 -5.83 2.44 16.50
C ALA A 59 -7.33 2.11 16.60
N ARG A 60 -7.79 1.06 15.90
CA ARG A 60 -9.17 0.56 15.98
C ARG A 60 -9.54 0.11 17.38
N ALA A 61 -8.65 -0.62 18.07
CA ALA A 61 -8.90 -1.04 19.45
C ALA A 61 -9.03 0.17 20.40
N LYS A 62 -8.19 1.19 20.24
CA LYS A 62 -8.29 2.43 21.02
C LYS A 62 -9.58 3.19 20.70
N LEU A 63 -9.98 3.24 19.44
CA LEU A 63 -11.21 3.90 19.01
C LEU A 63 -12.42 3.25 19.68
N ALA A 64 -12.54 1.92 19.61
CA ALA A 64 -13.63 1.20 20.26
C ALA A 64 -13.69 1.43 21.78
N ALA A 65 -12.54 1.48 22.46
CA ALA A 65 -12.48 1.79 23.88
C ALA A 65 -12.93 3.22 24.22
N LEU A 66 -12.62 4.19 23.36
CA LEU A 66 -13.08 5.57 23.51
C LEU A 66 -14.58 5.70 23.22
N GLU A 67 -15.09 5.05 22.19
CA GLU A 67 -16.52 4.99 21.87
C GLU A 67 -17.31 4.41 23.05
N ALA A 68 -16.85 3.31 23.65
CA ALA A 68 -17.47 2.73 24.85
C ALA A 68 -17.48 3.71 26.03
N ARG A 69 -16.37 4.41 26.28
CA ARG A 69 -16.28 5.42 27.34
C ARG A 69 -17.22 6.59 27.11
N VAL A 70 -17.34 7.06 25.87
CA VAL A 70 -18.27 8.14 25.52
C VAL A 70 -19.71 7.69 25.76
N ALA A 71 -20.09 6.49 25.32
CA ALA A 71 -21.41 5.94 25.55
C ALA A 71 -21.75 5.82 27.06
N GLU A 72 -20.81 5.37 27.89
CA GLU A 72 -20.99 5.34 29.35
C GLU A 72 -21.21 6.74 29.95
N LEU A 73 -20.45 7.73 29.47
CA LEU A 73 -20.56 9.12 29.95
C LEU A 73 -21.88 9.74 29.51
N GLU A 74 -22.32 9.49 28.28
CA GLU A 74 -23.61 9.95 27.75
C GLU A 74 -24.78 9.32 28.53
N ALA A 75 -24.71 8.02 28.84
CA ALA A 75 -25.73 7.34 29.66
C ALA A 75 -25.82 7.94 31.07
N ARG A 76 -24.69 8.15 31.74
CA ARG A 76 -24.67 8.78 33.08
C ARG A 76 -25.17 10.23 33.07
N ALA A 77 -24.89 10.97 32.00
CA ALA A 77 -25.39 12.33 31.84
C ALA A 77 -26.91 12.37 31.60
N HIS A 78 -27.43 11.38 30.86
CA HIS A 78 -28.86 11.18 30.66
C HIS A 78 -29.58 10.85 31.98
N ASP A 79 -29.06 9.87 32.74
CA ASP A 79 -29.64 9.48 34.04
C ASP A 79 -29.66 10.63 35.05
N ARG A 80 -28.63 11.49 35.06
CA ARG A 80 -28.57 12.67 35.95
C ARG A 80 -29.58 13.76 35.59
N ASN A 81 -30.06 13.80 34.35
CA ASN A 81 -31.02 14.78 33.86
C ASN A 81 -32.45 14.19 33.72
N ALA A 82 -32.66 12.94 34.13
CA ALA A 82 -34.00 12.34 34.20
C ALA A 82 -34.80 13.00 35.35
N PRO A 83 -36.08 13.34 35.14
CA PRO A 83 -36.92 14.03 36.11
C PRO A 83 -37.27 13.19 37.35
#